data_AF-A0A967L501-F1
#
_entry.id   AF-A0A967L501-F1
#
_cell.length_a   1.000
_cell.length_b   1.000
_cell.length_c   1.000
_cell.angle_alpha   90.00
_cell.angle_beta   90.00
_cell.angle_gamma   90.00
#
_symmetry.space_group_name_H-M   'P 1'
#
loop_
_entity.id
_entity.type
_entity.pdbx_description
1 polymer ?
#
loop_
_entity_poly.entity_id
_entity_poly.type
_entity_poly.pdbx_seq_one_letter_code
_entity_poly.pdbx_strand_id
1 'polypeptide(L)'
;GGKGNWQFRSPTNRAPEEFTLGTEGEEGVFYLELRRIADAGMVGFPNAGKSTLTSKLSAARPKVASYPFTTLNPMVGVVEFPGFKRCTIADIPGLIEGAHDNRGLGHEFLRHITRCGLLLFVVGGHGRE
;
A
#
# COMPACT_ATOMS: atom_id res chain seq x y z
N GLY A 1 21.28 21.98 -15.32
CA GLY A 1 20.54 21.99 -16.60
C GLY A 1 21.34 22.75 -17.65
N GLY A 2 21.18 22.39 -18.92
CA GLY A 2 21.90 23.04 -20.03
C GLY A 2 21.54 24.51 -20.19
N LYS A 3 22.53 25.33 -20.52
CA LYS A 3 22.43 26.77 -20.75
C LYS A 3 22.16 27.05 -22.22
N GLY A 4 21.08 27.77 -22.51
CA GLY A 4 20.81 28.29 -23.86
C GLY A 4 21.71 29.46 -24.22
N ASN A 5 21.79 29.78 -25.51
CA ASN A 5 22.68 30.82 -26.05
C ASN A 5 22.48 32.21 -25.44
N TRP A 6 21.26 32.54 -24.99
CA TRP A 6 20.97 33.78 -24.28
C TRP A 6 21.89 34.02 -23.07
N GLN A 7 22.33 32.96 -22.38
CA GLN A 7 23.22 33.06 -21.23
C GLN A 7 24.68 33.38 -21.59
N PHE A 8 25.05 33.32 -22.87
CA PHE A 8 26.40 33.62 -23.37
C PHE A 8 26.51 35.02 -24.00
N ARG A 9 25.42 35.80 -23.97
CA ARG A 9 25.38 37.12 -24.60
C ARG A 9 26.20 38.14 -23.81
N SER A 10 27.05 38.89 -24.50
CA SER A 10 27.87 39.94 -23.91
C SER A 10 27.89 41.20 -24.81
N PRO A 11 28.38 42.35 -24.32
CA PRO A 11 28.50 43.57 -25.14
C PRO A 11 29.34 43.36 -26.42
N THR A 12 30.30 42.43 -26.38
CA THR A 12 31.17 42.04 -27.49
C THR A 12 30.66 40.84 -28.27
N ASN A 13 29.78 40.01 -27.71
CA ASN A 13 29.15 38.85 -28.37
C ASN A 13 27.61 38.95 -28.31
N ARG A 14 27.01 39.68 -29.26
CA ARG A 14 25.58 40.03 -29.24
C ARG A 14 24.66 38.93 -29.76
N ALA A 15 25.18 38.00 -30.56
CA ALA A 15 24.47 36.88 -31.17
C ALA A 15 25.28 35.58 -30.98
N PRO A 16 25.42 35.10 -29.73
CA PRO A 16 26.15 33.87 -29.43
C PRO A 16 25.43 32.65 -30.02
N GLU A 17 26.23 31.72 -30.56
CA GLU A 17 25.79 30.40 -31.04
C GLU A 17 26.11 29.29 -30.01
N GLU A 18 26.81 29.64 -28.94
CA GLU A 18 27.21 28.74 -27.85
C GLU A 18 26.00 28.24 -27.06
N PHE A 19 26.01 26.96 -26.70
CA PHE A 19 25.06 26.37 -25.77
C PHE A 19 25.76 25.27 -24.98
N THR A 20 25.16 24.89 -23.84
CA THR A 20 25.61 23.69 -23.11
C THR A 20 24.48 22.68 -23.05
N LEU A 21 24.85 21.41 -23.15
CA LEU A 21 23.91 20.31 -23.05
C LEU A 21 23.38 20.18 -21.62
N GLY A 22 22.22 19.53 -21.48
CA GLY A 22 21.75 19.07 -20.18
C GLY A 22 22.78 18.13 -19.54
N THR A 23 22.85 18.15 -18.21
CA THR A 23 23.51 17.08 -17.48
C THR A 23 22.64 15.85 -17.52
N GLU A 24 23.24 14.66 -17.47
CA GLU A 24 22.49 13.42 -17.30
C GLU A 24 21.64 13.49 -16.01
N GLY A 25 20.45 12.89 -16.05
CA GLY A 25 19.64 12.71 -14.87
C GLY A 25 20.26 11.65 -13.96
N GLU A 26 20.03 11.74 -12.66
CA GLU A 26 20.40 10.65 -11.76
C GLU A 26 19.42 9.49 -11.94
N GLU A 27 19.96 8.28 -12.11
CA GLU A 27 19.19 7.05 -12.21
C GLU A 27 19.68 6.05 -11.14
N GLY A 28 18.76 5.26 -10.59
CA GLY A 28 19.09 4.30 -9.54
C GLY A 28 18.02 3.24 -9.34
N VAL A 29 18.45 2.06 -8.86
CA VAL A 29 17.54 1.01 -8.42
C VAL A 29 17.28 1.19 -6.93
N PHE A 30 16.01 1.43 -6.58
CA PHE A 30 15.60 1.65 -5.21
C PHE A 30 14.87 0.43 -4.66
N TYR A 31 15.26 0.01 -3.46
CA TYR A 31 14.52 -0.98 -2.67
C TYR A 31 13.57 -0.24 -1.73
N LEU A 32 12.28 -0.42 -1.94
CA LEU A 32 11.23 0.20 -1.14
C LEU A 32 10.65 -0.86 -0.19
N GLU A 33 10.75 -0.61 1.11
CA GLU A 33 10.11 -1.44 2.13
C GLU A 33 8.84 -0.77 2.67
N LEU A 34 7.75 -1.54 2.75
CA LEU A 34 6.48 -1.09 3.32
C LEU A 34 6.56 -1.07 4.86
N ARG A 35 6.49 0.12 5.45
CA ARG A 35 6.50 0.31 6.93
C ARG A 35 5.22 -0.23 7.61
N ARG A 36 4.10 -0.35 6.87
CA ARG A 36 2.80 -0.86 7.34
C ARG A 36 2.24 -1.84 6.31
N ILE A 37 1.56 -2.90 6.79
CA ILE A 37 0.96 -3.94 5.95
C ILE A 37 -0.21 -3.37 5.13
N ALA A 38 -1.10 -2.65 5.80
CA ALA A 38 -2.17 -1.87 5.23
C ALA A 38 -2.51 -0.71 6.19
N ASP A 39 -3.21 0.29 5.69
CA ASP A 39 -3.72 1.38 6.53
C ASP A 39 -4.78 0.87 7.50
N ALA A 40 -5.62 -0.07 7.04
CA ALA A 40 -6.62 -0.76 7.85
C ALA A 40 -6.60 -2.28 7.67
N GLY A 41 -6.79 -3.03 8.75
CA GLY A 41 -6.96 -4.49 8.74
C GLY A 41 -8.39 -4.89 9.06
N MET A 42 -9.01 -5.71 8.21
CA MET A 42 -10.36 -6.24 8.45
C MET A 42 -10.32 -7.50 9.30
N VAL A 43 -11.18 -7.51 10.32
CA VAL A 43 -11.28 -8.54 11.35
C VAL A 43 -12.73 -9.00 11.43
N GLY A 44 -12.97 -10.29 11.59
CA GLY A 44 -14.31 -10.82 11.83
C GLY A 44 -14.39 -12.31 11.57
N PHE A 45 -15.53 -12.91 11.92
CA PHE A 45 -15.75 -14.34 11.76
C PHE A 45 -15.52 -14.82 10.31
N PRO A 46 -15.11 -16.09 10.12
CA PRO A 46 -15.21 -16.74 8.82
C PRO A 46 -16.60 -16.50 8.22
N ASN A 47 -16.69 -16.20 6.93
CA ASN A 47 -17.94 -15.89 6.21
C ASN A 47 -18.67 -14.59 6.62
N ALA A 48 -18.09 -13.70 7.42
CA ALA A 48 -18.67 -12.38 7.69
C ALA A 48 -18.75 -11.45 6.46
N GLY A 49 -18.35 -11.91 5.27
CA GLY A 49 -18.37 -11.12 4.03
C GLY A 49 -17.16 -10.22 3.82
N LYS A 50 -16.05 -10.44 4.56
CA LYS A 50 -14.83 -9.61 4.49
C LYS A 50 -14.25 -9.48 3.08
N SER A 51 -14.06 -10.61 2.39
CA SER A 51 -13.50 -10.63 1.04
C SER A 51 -14.46 -10.02 0.00
N THR A 52 -15.78 -10.17 0.21
CA THR A 52 -16.82 -9.51 -0.59
C THR A 52 -16.80 -8.00 -0.41
N LEU A 53 -16.65 -7.52 0.83
CA LEU A 53 -16.56 -6.10 1.13
C LEU A 53 -15.26 -5.49 0.58
N THR A 54 -14.13 -6.19 0.71
CA THR A 54 -12.85 -5.78 0.11
C THR A 54 -12.95 -5.65 -1.40
N SER A 55 -13.57 -6.64 -2.07
CA SER A 55 -13.77 -6.61 -3.53
C SER A 55 -14.68 -5.46 -3.98
N LYS A 56 -15.68 -5.07 -3.18
CA LYS A 56 -16.59 -3.97 -3.51
C LYS A 56 -15.99 -2.59 -3.23
N LEU A 57 -15.19 -2.45 -2.18
CA LEU A 57 -14.56 -1.19 -1.80
C LEU A 57 -13.29 -0.90 -2.61
N SER A 58 -12.64 -1.93 -3.13
CA SER A 58 -11.39 -1.78 -3.85
C SER A 58 -11.62 -1.25 -5.27
N ALA A 59 -11.03 -0.10 -5.59
CA ALA A 59 -11.03 0.46 -6.95
C ALA A 59 -10.15 -0.36 -7.92
N ALA A 60 -9.19 -1.12 -7.39
CA ALA A 60 -8.31 -2.01 -8.12
C ALA A 60 -8.62 -3.49 -7.79
N ARG A 61 -8.19 -4.42 -8.66
CA ARG A 61 -8.25 -5.85 -8.32
C ARG A 61 -7.40 -6.10 -7.06
N PRO A 62 -7.97 -6.69 -5.99
CA PRO A 62 -7.22 -7.03 -4.79
C PRO A 62 -6.00 -7.86 -5.15
N LYS A 63 -4.84 -7.52 -4.58
CA LYS A 63 -3.60 -8.26 -4.79
C LYS A 63 -3.37 -9.20 -3.63
N VAL A 64 -2.99 -10.44 -3.96
CA VAL A 64 -2.52 -11.41 -2.98
C VAL A 64 -1.12 -10.98 -2.57
N ALA A 65 -0.91 -10.74 -1.28
CA ALA A 65 0.37 -10.33 -0.74
C ALA A 65 0.97 -11.47 0.08
N SER A 66 2.20 -11.87 -0.27
CA SER A 66 2.94 -12.91 0.44
C SER A 66 3.72 -12.28 1.59
N TYR A 67 3.18 -12.37 2.81
CA TYR A 67 3.90 -11.91 4.00
C TYR A 67 4.72 -13.07 4.58
N PRO A 68 5.96 -12.81 5.03
CA PRO A 68 6.73 -13.84 5.68
C PRO A 68 5.98 -14.30 6.94
N PHE A 69 5.98 -15.62 7.17
CA PHE A 69 5.37 -16.28 8.35
C PHE A 69 3.83 -16.37 8.37
N THR A 70 3.13 -15.97 7.30
CA THR A 70 1.69 -16.27 7.17
C THR A 70 1.46 -17.51 6.29
N THR A 71 0.73 -18.53 6.76
CA THR A 71 0.27 -19.64 5.89
C THR A 71 -0.88 -19.24 4.97
N LEU A 72 -1.54 -18.12 5.26
CA LEU A 72 -2.63 -17.57 4.47
C LEU A 72 -2.18 -16.23 3.90
N ASN A 73 -2.17 -16.11 2.57
CA ASN A 73 -1.86 -14.85 1.91
C ASN A 73 -3.05 -13.90 2.07
N PRO A 74 -2.92 -12.79 2.83
CA PRO A 74 -3.98 -11.78 2.90
C PRO A 74 -4.22 -11.13 1.54
N MET A 75 -5.47 -10.72 1.33
CA MET A 75 -5.84 -9.93 0.16
C MET A 75 -5.78 -8.46 0.52
N VAL A 76 -5.03 -7.67 -0.24
CA VAL A 76 -4.95 -6.21 -0.05
C VAL A 76 -5.71 -5.51 -1.16
N GLY A 77 -6.71 -4.72 -0.77
CA GLY A 77 -7.47 -3.83 -1.64
C GLY A 77 -7.03 -2.37 -1.49
N VAL A 78 -7.28 -1.57 -2.52
CA VAL A 78 -7.02 -0.12 -2.53
C VAL A 78 -8.35 0.61 -2.65
N VAL A 79 -8.69 1.38 -1.62
CA VAL A 79 -9.88 2.24 -1.60
C VAL A 79 -9.47 3.64 -2.03
N GLU A 80 -10.22 4.20 -2.99
CA GLU A 80 -10.04 5.58 -3.44
C GLU A 80 -11.12 6.48 -2.83
N PHE A 81 -10.68 7.63 -2.32
CA PHE A 81 -11.52 8.68 -1.75
C PHE A 81 -11.48 9.95 -2.61
N PRO A 82 -12.46 10.86 -2.45
CA PRO A 82 -12.43 12.16 -3.12
C PRO A 82 -11.12 12.92 -2.85
N GLY A 83 -10.64 13.65 -3.86
CA GLY A 83 -9.40 14.44 -3.77
C GLY A 83 -8.12 13.60 -3.88
N PHE A 84 -8.14 12.52 -4.67
CA PHE A 84 -6.99 11.64 -4.95
C PHE A 84 -6.38 10.97 -3.71
N LYS A 85 -7.13 10.88 -2.60
CA LYS A 85 -6.70 10.17 -1.40
C LYS A 85 -6.91 8.67 -1.59
N ARG A 86 -5.93 7.87 -1.16
CA ARG A 86 -5.98 6.41 -1.24
C ARG A 86 -5.73 5.81 0.13
N CYS A 87 -6.37 4.68 0.40
CA CYS A 87 -6.17 3.87 1.60
C CYS A 87 -6.05 2.41 1.19
N THR A 88 -5.16 1.67 1.85
CA THR A 88 -5.03 0.23 1.69
C THR A 88 -5.81 -0.49 2.78
N ILE A 89 -6.54 -1.53 2.40
CA ILE A 89 -7.27 -2.39 3.34
C ILE A 89 -6.81 -3.83 3.13
N ALA A 90 -6.37 -4.50 4.18
CA ALA A 90 -6.06 -5.91 4.17
C ALA A 90 -7.22 -6.74 4.73
N ASP A 91 -7.69 -7.73 3.97
CA ASP A 91 -8.48 -8.84 4.51
C ASP A 91 -7.50 -9.79 5.19
N ILE A 92 -7.53 -9.80 6.52
CA ILE A 92 -6.59 -10.57 7.32
C ILE A 92 -7.29 -11.87 7.73
N PRO A 93 -6.96 -13.01 7.08
CA PRO A 93 -7.60 -14.27 7.40
C PRO A 93 -7.12 -14.75 8.78
N GLY A 94 -8.04 -15.03 9.71
CA GLY A 94 -7.69 -15.80 10.91
C GLY A 94 -7.68 -15.07 12.25
N LEU A 95 -8.55 -14.08 12.48
CA LEU A 95 -9.11 -13.94 13.85
C LEU A 95 -10.15 -15.04 14.07
N ILE A 96 -9.65 -16.27 14.09
CA ILE A 96 -10.37 -17.44 14.61
C ILE A 96 -10.31 -17.38 16.14
N GLU A 97 -11.34 -17.91 16.78
CA GLU A 97 -11.36 -18.16 18.21
C GLU A 97 -10.12 -19.01 18.58
N GLY A 98 -9.33 -18.58 19.58
CA GLY A 98 -8.09 -19.26 19.98
C GLY A 98 -6.79 -18.75 19.34
N ALA A 99 -6.78 -17.65 18.59
CA ALA A 99 -5.53 -17.03 18.09
C ALA A 99 -4.57 -16.58 19.22
N HIS A 100 -5.09 -16.37 20.44
CA HIS A 100 -4.32 -16.07 21.65
C HIS A 100 -3.83 -17.32 22.39
N ASP A 101 -4.38 -18.50 22.10
CA ASP A 101 -3.97 -19.78 22.71
C ASP A 101 -2.68 -20.35 22.08
N ASN A 102 -2.05 -19.58 21.18
CA ASN A 102 -0.82 -19.93 20.48
C ASN A 102 -0.88 -21.29 19.75
N ARG A 103 -2.09 -21.75 19.39
CA ARG A 103 -2.30 -22.91 18.52
C ARG A 103 -2.10 -22.47 17.07
N GLY A 104 -0.91 -22.73 16.53
CA GLY A 104 -0.51 -22.31 15.18
C GLY A 104 0.21 -20.95 15.15
N LEU A 105 -0.04 -20.12 14.15
CA LEU A 105 0.64 -18.84 13.90
C LEU A 105 0.17 -17.66 14.79
N GLY A 106 -0.64 -17.92 15.83
CA GLY A 106 -1.44 -16.93 16.54
C GLY A 106 -0.70 -15.67 17.01
N HIS A 107 0.40 -15.82 17.75
CA HIS A 107 1.17 -14.67 18.24
C HIS A 107 1.91 -13.89 17.14
N GLU A 108 2.42 -14.58 16.12
CA GLU A 108 3.07 -13.92 14.99
C GLU A 108 2.04 -13.16 14.16
N PHE A 109 0.89 -13.78 13.91
CA PHE A 109 -0.24 -13.14 13.24
C PHE A 109 -0.72 -11.88 13.98
N LEU A 110 -0.91 -11.97 15.30
CA LEU A 110 -1.28 -10.82 16.15
C LEU A 110 -0.25 -9.68 16.07
N ARG A 111 1.04 -10.00 15.97
CA ARG A 111 2.12 -9.00 15.77
C ARG A 111 2.08 -8.34 14.38
N HIS A 112 1.58 -9.04 13.36
CA HIS A 112 1.45 -8.48 12.01
C HIS A 112 0.23 -7.58 11.90
N ILE A 113 -0.93 -7.98 12.44
CA ILE A 113 -2.14 -7.14 12.40
C ILE A 113 -1.98 -5.83 13.19
N THR A 114 -1.16 -5.81 14.25
CA THR A 114 -0.81 -4.56 14.95
C THR A 114 -0.02 -3.56 14.12
N ARG A 115 0.47 -3.95 12.93
CA ARG A 115 1.09 -3.04 11.96
C ARG A 115 0.07 -2.30 11.08
N CYS A 116 -1.23 -2.61 11.21
CA CYS A 116 -2.30 -1.80 10.64
C CYS A 116 -2.57 -0.58 11.53
N GLY A 117 -2.76 0.60 10.93
CA GLY A 117 -3.09 1.80 11.69
C GLY A 117 -4.50 1.78 12.28
N LEU A 118 -5.40 1.02 11.64
CA LEU A 118 -6.81 0.89 11.99
C LEU A 118 -7.23 -0.58 11.92
N LEU A 119 -8.16 -0.99 12.78
CA LEU A 119 -8.81 -2.31 12.71
C LEU A 119 -10.30 -2.14 12.46
N LEU A 120 -10.81 -2.84 11.46
CA LEU A 120 -12.20 -2.80 11.03
C LEU A 120 -12.88 -4.12 11.40
N PHE A 121 -13.77 -4.08 12.39
CA PHE A 121 -14.55 -5.24 12.79
C PHE A 121 -15.76 -5.41 11.87
N VAL A 122 -15.81 -6.53 11.15
CA VAL A 122 -16.87 -6.92 10.23
C VAL A 122 -17.76 -7.94 10.94
N VAL A 123 -19.01 -7.55 11.17
CA VAL A 123 -20.02 -8.39 11.79
C VAL A 123 -21.03 -8.77 10.72
N GLY A 124 -21.25 -10.08 10.54
CA GLY A 124 -22.25 -10.58 9.59
C GLY A 124 -23.66 -10.40 10.17
N GLY A 125 -24.59 -9.92 9.35
CA GLY A 125 -25.99 -9.69 9.75
C GLY A 125 -26.87 -10.95 9.82
N HIS A 126 -26.30 -12.16 9.76
CA HIS A 126 -27.06 -13.39 10.02
C HIS A 126 -27.12 -13.63 11.53
N GLY A 127 -28.10 -13.00 12.19
CA GLY A 127 -28.55 -13.46 13.49
C GLY A 127 -29.12 -14.87 13.33
N ARG A 128 -28.55 -15.85 14.04
CA ARG A 128 -29.30 -17.06 14.37
C ARG A 128 -30.31 -16.64 15.43
N GLU A 129 -31.60 -16.81 15.14
CA GLU A 129 -32.60 -17.06 16.18
C GLU A 129 -32.21 -18.30 17.00
#